data_AF-A0A1Q3ZMK5-F1
#
_entry.id   AF-A0A1Q3ZMK5-F1
#
_cell.length_a   1.000
_cell.length_b   1.000
_cell.length_c   1.000
_cell.angle_alpha   90.00
_cell.angle_beta   90.00
_cell.angle_gamma   90.00
#
_symmetry.space_group_name_H-M   'P 1'
#
loop_
_entity.id
_entity.type
_entity.pdbx_description
1 polymer ?
#
loop_
_entity_poly.entity_id
_entity_poly.type
_entity_poly.pdbx_seq_one_letter_code
_entity_poly.pdbx_strand_id
1 'polypeptide(L)' 'MKKVLFVAAVAVLGFTSCKKTWMCECKWSYNTTLDGIVDTKKNAQTACEAKSNATVGKTCTLLSH' A
#
# COMPACT_ATOMS: atom_id res chain seq x y z
N MET A 1 -39.97 -7.49 -19.11
CA MET A 1 -40.16 -6.33 -18.19
C MET A 1 -39.17 -6.50 -17.05
N LYS A 2 -38.05 -5.76 -16.99
CA LYS A 2 -37.87 -4.48 -16.29
C LYS A 2 -36.46 -3.98 -16.72
N LYS A 3 -36.36 -3.14 -17.75
CA LYS A 3 -36.24 -1.67 -17.69
C LYS A 3 -35.32 -1.15 -16.57
N VAL A 4 -34.22 -0.55 -17.04
CA VAL A 4 -33.42 0.58 -16.48
C VAL A 4 -32.70 0.31 -15.15
N LEU A 5 -31.45 0.74 -14.94
CA LEU A 5 -30.85 2.05 -15.22
C LEU A 5 -29.33 1.84 -15.50
N PHE A 6 -28.72 2.43 -16.53
CA PHE A 6 -28.01 3.72 -16.45
C PHE A 6 -27.33 3.89 -15.06
N VAL A 7 -26.01 3.97 -14.95
CA VAL A 7 -25.23 5.15 -15.35
C VAL A 7 -23.77 4.73 -15.55
N ALA A 8 -23.28 4.90 -16.78
CA ALA A 8 -21.87 5.22 -16.97
C ALA A 8 -21.66 6.64 -16.44
N ALA A 9 -20.80 6.78 -15.42
CA ALA A 9 -20.01 7.97 -15.08
C ALA A 9 -19.79 8.05 -13.56
N VAL A 10 -18.59 7.64 -13.13
CA VAL A 10 -17.72 8.58 -12.42
C VAL A 10 -16.33 8.45 -13.02
N ALA A 11 -16.16 8.95 -14.23
CA ALA A 11 -14.89 9.55 -14.60
C ALA A 11 -14.91 10.97 -14.04
N VAL A 12 -14.63 11.11 -12.73
CA VAL A 12 -14.32 12.39 -12.11
C VAL A 12 -13.04 12.23 -11.31
N LEU A 13 -11.94 12.59 -11.97
CA LEU A 13 -10.88 13.44 -11.41
C LEU A 13 -10.19 12.91 -10.15
N GLY A 14 -9.28 11.96 -10.39
CA GLY A 14 -8.24 11.59 -9.45
C GLY A 14 -6.91 11.38 -10.16
N PHE A 15 -6.42 12.37 -10.91
CA PHE A 15 -4.97 12.50 -11.14
C PHE A 15 -4.22 12.89 -9.84
N THR A 16 -4.81 12.62 -8.67
CA THR A 16 -4.04 12.40 -7.46
C THR A 16 -3.24 11.13 -7.74
N SER A 17 -1.94 11.26 -8.04
CA SER A 17 -0.98 10.15 -8.10
C SER A 17 -1.50 8.95 -7.31
N CYS A 18 -1.86 7.82 -7.96
CA CYS A 18 -2.60 6.70 -7.36
C CYS A 18 -1.88 6.16 -6.12
N LYS A 19 -2.06 6.82 -4.98
CA LYS A 19 -1.54 6.40 -3.68
C LYS A 19 -2.49 5.31 -3.22
N LYS A 20 -1.98 4.09 -3.18
CA LYS A 20 -2.68 2.96 -2.59
C LYS A 20 -2.15 2.79 -1.17
N THR A 21 -2.97 2.23 -0.30
CA THR A 21 -2.49 1.74 0.99
C THR A 21 -1.71 0.46 0.74
N TRP A 22 -0.41 0.48 1.03
CA TRP A 22 0.46 -0.69 1.01
C TRP A 22 0.74 -1.12 2.44
N MET A 23 0.69 -2.42 2.72
CA MET A 23 1.05 -2.94 4.02
C MET A 23 2.53 -3.30 4.01
N CYS A 24 3.31 -2.74 4.93
CA CYS A 24 4.70 -3.12 5.14
C CYS A 24 4.76 -4.07 6.35
N GLU A 25 5.07 -5.33 6.10
CA GLU A 25 5.27 -6.32 7.16
C GLU A 25 6.75 -6.36 7.52
N CYS A 26 7.09 -5.96 8.75
CA CYS A 26 8.44 -6.06 9.29
C CYS A 26 8.53 -7.18 10.31
N LYS A 27 9.51 -8.06 10.14
CA LYS A 27 9.83 -9.17 11.05
C LYS A 27 11.18 -8.92 11.71
N TRP A 28 11.24 -9.23 13.00
CA TRP A 28 12.45 -9.37 13.80
C TRP A 28 12.33 -10.65 14.62
N SER A 29 13.44 -11.22 15.11
CA SER A 29 13.61 -12.47 15.86
C SER A 29 12.38 -13.08 16.56
N TYR A 30 11.52 -12.28 17.20
CA TYR A 30 10.31 -12.75 17.90
C TYR A 30 9.08 -11.86 17.67
N ASN A 31 9.13 -10.88 16.76
CA ASN A 31 8.05 -9.91 16.58
C ASN A 31 7.77 -9.60 15.10
N THR A 32 6.49 -9.49 14.75
CA THR A 32 6.03 -9.07 13.42
C THR A 32 5.15 -7.85 13.57
N THR A 33 5.45 -6.79 12.83
CA THR A 33 4.68 -5.55 12.83
C THR A 33 4.18 -5.26 11.41
N LEU A 34 2.93 -4.82 11.30
CA LEU A 34 2.33 -4.39 10.04
C LEU A 34 2.07 -2.88 10.09
N ASP A 35 2.67 -2.15 9.16
CA ASP A 35 2.50 -0.70 9.01
C ASP A 35 1.76 -0.38 7.70
N GLY A 36 0.76 0.49 7.75
CA GLY A 36 0.10 1.02 6.56
C GLY A 36 0.82 2.23 5.99
N ILE A 37 1.18 2.17 4.70
CA ILE A 37 1.83 3.26 3.97
C ILE A 37 0.92 3.66 2.81
N VAL A 38 0.36 4.87 2.89
CA VAL A 38 -0.47 5.42 1.81
C VAL A 38 0.42 6.21 0.84
N ASP A 39 0.94 5.53 -0.17
CA ASP A 39 1.77 6.16 -1.20
C ASP A 39 1.74 5.41 -2.54
N THR A 40 2.51 5.90 -3.51
CA THR A 40 2.83 5.16 -4.73
C THR A 40 3.59 3.88 -4.37
N LYS A 41 3.45 2.83 -5.19
CA LYS A 41 4.14 1.55 -4.96
C LYS A 41 5.64 1.72 -4.71
N LYS A 42 6.28 2.55 -5.54
CA LYS A 42 7.73 2.79 -5.47
C LYS A 42 8.12 3.47 -4.15
N ASN A 43 7.41 4.53 -3.76
CA ASN A 43 7.71 5.23 -2.51
C ASN A 43 7.40 4.37 -1.29
N ALA A 44 6.30 3.60 -1.33
CA ALA A 44 5.94 2.68 -0.26
C ALA A 44 6.98 1.56 -0.12
N GLN A 45 7.50 1.05 -1.24
CA GLN A 45 8.61 0.09 -1.24
C GLN A 45 9.87 0.71 -0.62
N THR A 46 10.31 1.89 -1.07
CA THR A 46 11.48 2.56 -0.50
C THR A 46 11.31 2.85 0.99
N ALA A 47 10.13 3.29 1.43
CA ALA A 47 9.84 3.52 2.84
C ALA A 47 9.84 2.21 3.67
N CYS A 48 9.34 1.12 3.10
CA CYS A 48 9.35 -0.19 3.74
C CYS A 48 10.78 -0.77 3.84
N GLU A 49 11.58 -0.66 2.78
CA GLU A 49 12.99 -1.08 2.78
C GLU A 49 13.84 -0.24 3.72
N ALA A 50 13.60 1.07 3.82
CA ALA A 50 14.27 1.93 4.78
C ALA A 50 14.02 1.48 6.24
N LYS A 51 12.84 0.94 6.55
CA LYS A 51 12.54 0.37 7.87
C LYS A 51 13.35 -0.90 8.17
N SER A 52 13.75 -1.68 7.17
CA SER A 52 14.66 -2.83 7.35
C SER A 52 16.06 -2.36 7.70
N ASN A 53 16.58 -1.37 6.97
CA ASN A 53 17.94 -0.87 7.16
C ASN A 53 18.12 -0.10 8.49
N ALA A 54 17.04 0.36 9.11
CA ALA A 54 17.08 1.06 10.38
C ALA A 54 17.42 0.15 11.58
N THR A 55 17.39 -1.18 11.45
CA THR A 55 17.63 -2.06 12.60
C THR A 55 18.25 -3.41 12.16
N VAL A 56 19.37 -3.82 12.76
CA VAL A 56 20.17 -5.01 12.37
C VAL A 56 19.45 -6.34 12.66
N GLY A 57 18.89 -6.98 11.64
CA GLY A 57 18.09 -8.20 11.80
C GLY A 57 16.60 -7.98 11.63
N LYS A 58 16.20 -6.77 11.21
CA LYS A 58 14.84 -6.44 10.78
C LYS A 58 14.71 -6.69 9.29
N THR A 59 13.71 -7.46 8.90
CA THR A 59 13.37 -7.68 7.49
C THR A 59 11.95 -7.19 7.25
N CYS A 60 11.81 -6.14 6.45
CA CYS A 60 10.52 -5.61 6.03
C CYS A 60 10.22 -5.97 4.58
N THR A 61 8.96 -6.32 4.31
CA THR A 61 8.46 -6.69 2.98
C THR A 61 7.16 -5.96 2.71
N LEU A 62 7.04 -5.37 1.52
CA LEU A 62 5.83 -4.71 1.08
C LEU A 62 4.82 -5.75 0.57
N LEU A 63 3.67 -5.86 1.21
CA LEU A 63 2.55 -6.68 0.77
C LEU A 63 1.71 -5.89 -0.23
N SER A 64 1.54 -6.47 -1.42
CA SER A 64 0.60 -5.99 -2.43
C SER A 64 -0.67 -6.84 -2.36
N HIS A 65 -1.76 -6.27 -1.85
CA HIS A 65 -3.08 -6.89 -1.91
C HIS A 65 -3.87 -6.40 -3.14
#